data_AF-A0A371E6C7-F1
#
_entry.id   AF-A0A371E6C7-F1
#
_cell.length_a   1.000
_cell.length_b   1.000
_cell.length_c   1.000
_cell.angle_alpha   90.00
_cell.angle_beta   90.00
_cell.angle_gamma   90.00
#
_symmetry.space_group_name_H-M   'P 1'
#
loop_
_entity.id
_entity.type
_entity.pdbx_description
1 polymer ?
#
loop_
_entity_poly.entity_id
_entity_poly.type
_entity_poly.pdbx_seq_one_letter_code
_entity_poly.pdbx_strand_id
1 'polypeptide(L)'
;MGCSFSGLNALYDSVNGGGDVWINENRFRIVRQLGEGGFAYVYLVKETPNDSMAGGLANKLKDSSHLSDDGTYAMKKVLIQNNEQLELVREEIRVSSLFNHPNLLPLLDHAIISVKPTQEASWNHEAYLLFPVHLDGTLLDNAKIMKAKKEFYSTSDVLQIFQQLCAGLKHMHSFDPPYAHNDVKPGNVLITHRRGLPPLAILMDFGSARPGRKQISTRSEALQLQEWASEHCSAPFRAPELWDCPSHADIDERTDIWSLGCTLYAIIGRSGSSA
;
A
#
# COMPACT_ATOMS: atom_id res chain seq x y z
N MET A 1 18.70 -37.41 3.89
CA MET A 1 19.34 -37.54 2.56
C MET A 1 18.48 -36.79 1.58
N GLY A 2 19.08 -35.85 0.85
CA GLY A 2 18.39 -34.74 0.21
C GLY A 2 17.60 -35.12 -1.05
N CYS A 3 16.55 -34.35 -1.30
CA CYS A 3 16.00 -34.14 -2.63
C CYS A 3 16.07 -32.64 -2.93
N SER A 4 17.14 -32.28 -3.64
CA SER A 4 17.27 -31.01 -4.37
C SER A 4 16.32 -31.07 -5.57
N PHE A 5 15.11 -30.53 -5.43
CA PHE A 5 14.31 -30.16 -6.59
C PHE A 5 14.67 -28.72 -6.95
N SER A 6 15.59 -28.63 -7.90
CA SER A 6 16.05 -27.43 -8.56
C SER A 6 14.87 -26.59 -9.07
N GLY A 7 14.67 -25.44 -8.42
CA GLY A 7 13.74 -24.37 -8.82
C GLY A 7 14.12 -23.64 -10.11
N LEU A 8 14.52 -24.38 -11.14
CA LEU A 8 14.99 -23.86 -12.43
C LEU A 8 13.93 -23.88 -13.54
N ASN A 9 12.79 -24.57 -13.34
CA ASN A 9 11.70 -24.60 -14.33
C ASN A 9 10.52 -23.68 -13.99
N ALA A 10 10.58 -22.92 -12.89
CA ALA A 10 9.53 -21.95 -12.51
C ALA A 10 9.84 -20.51 -12.96
N LEU A 11 11.02 -20.27 -13.55
CA LEU A 11 11.59 -18.93 -13.71
C LEU A 11 11.58 -18.37 -15.15
N TYR A 12 10.89 -19.03 -16.10
CA TYR A 12 10.83 -18.54 -17.49
C TYR A 12 9.43 -18.14 -17.98
N ASP A 13 8.37 -18.39 -17.21
CA ASP A 13 6.99 -17.98 -17.58
C ASP A 13 6.54 -16.66 -16.94
N SER A 14 7.40 -15.99 -16.16
CA SER A 14 7.04 -14.81 -15.37
C SER A 14 6.94 -13.49 -16.16
N VAL A 15 7.15 -13.52 -17.48
CA VAL A 15 6.93 -12.35 -18.35
C VAL A 15 5.53 -12.39 -19.02
N ASN A 16 4.84 -13.54 -19.02
CA ASN A 16 3.58 -13.73 -19.77
C ASN A 16 2.39 -14.32 -18.95
N GLY A 17 2.34 -14.10 -17.63
CA GLY A 17 1.09 -14.34 -16.87
C GLY A 17 0.64 -15.81 -16.77
N GLY A 18 1.57 -16.74 -16.56
CA GLY A 18 1.25 -18.17 -16.37
C GLY A 18 1.92 -18.88 -15.20
N GLY A 19 2.74 -18.17 -14.41
CA GLY A 19 3.52 -18.77 -13.32
C GLY A 19 2.77 -18.91 -12.00
N ASP A 20 3.10 -19.95 -11.24
CA ASP A 20 2.70 -20.07 -9.84
C ASP A 20 3.80 -19.51 -8.93
N VAL A 21 3.39 -18.84 -7.86
CA VAL A 21 4.24 -18.28 -6.81
C VAL A 21 3.88 -18.93 -5.48
N TRP A 22 4.90 -19.14 -4.65
CA TRP A 22 4.73 -19.59 -3.27
C TRP A 22 5.02 -18.44 -2.32
N ILE A 23 4.08 -18.18 -1.41
CA ILE A 23 4.29 -17.31 -0.26
C ILE A 23 4.13 -18.21 0.95
N ASN A 24 5.25 -18.48 1.63
CA ASN A 24 5.33 -19.48 2.69
C ASN A 24 4.77 -20.84 2.23
N GLU A 25 3.70 -21.32 2.85
CA GLU A 25 3.08 -22.63 2.56
C GLU A 25 1.98 -22.55 1.48
N ASN A 26 1.61 -21.34 1.05
CA ASN A 26 0.46 -21.09 0.20
C ASN A 26 0.90 -20.90 -1.26
N ARG A 27 0.20 -21.57 -2.19
CA ARG A 27 0.47 -21.51 -3.63
C ARG A 27 -0.56 -20.61 -4.32
N PHE A 28 -0.07 -19.65 -5.08
CA PHE A 28 -0.88 -18.70 -5.83
C PHE A 28 -0.55 -18.76 -7.31
N ARG A 29 -1.56 -18.79 -8.16
CA ARG A 29 -1.42 -18.61 -9.60
C ARG A 29 -1.49 -17.13 -9.96
N ILE A 30 -0.51 -16.63 -10.72
CA ILE A 30 -0.57 -15.27 -11.26
C ILE A 30 -1.63 -15.24 -12.36
N VAL A 31 -2.61 -14.33 -12.22
CA VAL A 31 -3.71 -14.16 -13.18
C VAL A 31 -3.37 -13.06 -14.18
N ARG A 32 -3.01 -11.86 -13.69
CA ARG A 32 -2.62 -10.72 -14.52
C ARG A 32 -1.91 -9.66 -13.68
N GLN A 33 -1.18 -8.77 -14.33
CA GLN A 33 -0.63 -7.58 -13.68
C GLN A 33 -1.74 -6.52 -13.46
N LEU A 34 -1.71 -5.87 -12.30
CA LEU A 34 -2.59 -4.77 -11.89
C LEU A 34 -1.89 -3.41 -12.02
N GLY A 35 -0.58 -3.36 -11.77
CA GLY A 35 0.20 -2.13 -11.82
C GLY A 35 1.70 -2.35 -11.68
N GLU A 36 2.47 -1.29 -11.88
CA GLU A 36 3.93 -1.26 -11.79
C GLU A 36 4.40 0.13 -11.36
N GLY A 37 5.49 0.16 -10.59
CA GLY A 37 6.21 1.37 -10.23
C GLY A 37 7.63 1.06 -9.76
N GLY A 38 8.64 1.62 -10.45
CA GLY A 38 10.04 1.38 -10.12
C GLY A 38 10.41 -0.11 -10.18
N PHE A 39 10.83 -0.66 -9.04
CA PHE A 39 11.16 -2.09 -8.89
C PHE A 39 10.01 -2.92 -8.30
N ALA A 40 8.81 -2.35 -8.19
CA ALA A 40 7.64 -3.00 -7.63
C ALA A 40 6.57 -3.26 -8.69
N TYR A 41 6.01 -4.47 -8.67
CA TYR A 41 4.96 -4.94 -9.57
C TYR A 41 3.80 -5.47 -8.75
N VAL A 42 2.57 -5.14 -9.12
CA VAL A 42 1.38 -5.64 -8.44
C VAL A 42 0.63 -6.58 -9.36
N TYR A 43 0.32 -7.78 -8.87
CA TYR A 43 -0.38 -8.82 -9.62
C TYR A 43 -1.68 -9.20 -8.94
N LEU A 44 -2.69 -9.51 -9.75
CA LEU A 44 -3.84 -10.29 -9.32
C LEU A 44 -3.40 -11.75 -9.27
N VAL A 45 -3.57 -12.38 -8.12
CA VAL A 45 -3.23 -13.79 -7.93
C VAL A 45 -4.42 -14.55 -7.39
N LYS A 46 -4.50 -15.85 -7.69
CA LYS A 46 -5.56 -16.74 -7.20
C LYS A 46 -4.95 -17.87 -6.39
N GLU A 47 -5.42 -18.05 -5.16
CA GLU A 47 -5.02 -19.18 -4.33
C GLU A 47 -5.42 -20.49 -5.00
N THR A 48 -4.47 -21.41 -5.05
CA THR A 48 -4.66 -22.75 -5.59
C THR A 48 -4.69 -23.74 -4.42
N PRO A 49 -5.77 -24.53 -4.25
CA PRO A 49 -5.84 -25.51 -3.18
C PRO A 49 -4.69 -26.52 -3.31
N ASN A 50 -3.96 -26.75 -2.22
CA ASN A 50 -3.02 -27.87 -2.15
C ASN A 50 -3.81 -29.14 -1.80
N ASP A 51 -3.80 -30.14 -2.68
CA ASP A 51 -4.47 -31.46 -2.49
C ASP A 51 -4.08 -32.17 -1.19
N SER A 52 -2.98 -31.76 -0.54
CA SER A 52 -2.39 -32.43 0.63
C SER A 52 -2.38 -31.60 1.92
N MET A 53 -2.91 -30.37 1.94
CA MET A 53 -2.97 -29.55 3.15
C MET A 53 -4.34 -28.89 3.33
N ALA A 54 -5.15 -29.46 4.21
CA ALA A 54 -6.42 -28.87 4.65
C ALA A 54 -6.14 -27.62 5.50
N GLY A 55 -5.92 -26.47 4.86
CA GLY A 55 -5.58 -25.24 5.56
C GLY A 55 -5.12 -24.11 4.63
N GLY A 56 -5.98 -23.66 3.72
CA GLY A 56 -5.69 -22.47 2.90
C GLY A 56 -5.53 -21.20 3.74
N LEU A 57 -5.02 -20.12 3.14
CA LEU A 57 -4.87 -18.81 3.77
C LEU A 57 -6.19 -18.33 4.40
N ALA A 58 -7.32 -18.63 3.73
CA ALA A 58 -8.67 -18.36 4.24
C ALA A 58 -8.97 -18.99 5.62
N ASN A 59 -8.35 -20.12 5.96
CA ASN A 59 -8.52 -20.78 7.27
C ASN A 59 -7.61 -20.19 8.36
N LYS A 60 -6.54 -19.47 7.98
CA LYS A 60 -5.59 -18.82 8.90
C LYS A 60 -6.00 -17.38 9.23
N LEU A 61 -6.73 -16.71 8.34
CA LEU A 61 -7.20 -15.34 8.53
C LEU A 61 -8.43 -15.30 9.45
N LYS A 62 -8.32 -14.56 10.56
CA LYS A 62 -9.41 -14.40 11.55
C LYS A 62 -10.54 -13.49 11.07
N ASP A 63 -10.27 -12.61 10.11
CA ASP A 63 -11.25 -11.67 9.57
C ASP A 63 -11.54 -11.98 8.10
N SER A 64 -12.72 -12.55 7.86
CA SER A 64 -13.17 -12.93 6.52
C SER A 64 -13.61 -11.73 5.69
N SER A 65 -13.72 -10.51 6.26
CA SER A 65 -14.16 -9.33 5.51
C SER A 65 -13.17 -8.86 4.43
N HIS A 66 -11.92 -9.35 4.54
CA HIS A 66 -10.79 -9.06 3.66
C HIS A 66 -10.50 -10.17 2.64
N LEU A 67 -11.26 -11.27 2.69
CA LEU A 67 -11.15 -12.36 1.71
C LEU A 67 -12.05 -12.06 0.52
N SER A 68 -11.57 -12.30 -0.70
CA SER A 68 -12.47 -12.35 -1.85
C SER A 68 -13.20 -13.70 -1.86
N ASP A 69 -14.45 -13.71 -2.31
CA ASP A 69 -15.28 -14.92 -2.37
C ASP A 69 -14.69 -15.99 -3.32
N ASP A 70 -13.84 -15.58 -4.27
CA ASP A 70 -13.26 -16.43 -5.30
C ASP A 70 -11.79 -16.81 -5.07
N GLY A 71 -11.23 -16.46 -3.89
CA GLY A 71 -9.85 -16.77 -3.50
C GLY A 71 -8.79 -15.97 -4.26
N THR A 72 -9.12 -14.75 -4.69
CA THR A 72 -8.22 -13.80 -5.35
C THR A 72 -7.67 -12.74 -4.40
N TYR A 73 -6.44 -12.35 -4.67
CA TYR A 73 -5.65 -11.43 -3.84
C TYR A 73 -4.81 -10.51 -4.71
N ALA A 74 -4.33 -9.42 -4.12
CA ALA A 74 -3.31 -8.57 -4.72
C ALA A 74 -1.94 -8.94 -4.14
N MET A 75 -0.97 -9.22 -5.01
CA MET A 75 0.40 -9.54 -4.62
C MET A 75 1.36 -8.47 -5.15
N LYS A 76 2.04 -7.76 -4.25
CA LYS A 76 3.15 -6.86 -4.58
C LYS A 76 4.45 -7.67 -4.61
N LYS A 77 5.10 -7.73 -5.76
CA LYS A 77 6.45 -8.27 -5.96
C LYS A 77 7.45 -7.11 -6.02
N VAL A 78 8.49 -7.14 -5.20
CA VAL A 78 9.56 -6.13 -5.19
C VAL A 78 10.88 -6.78 -5.54
N LEU A 79 11.58 -6.25 -6.55
CA LEU A 79 12.94 -6.66 -6.92
C LEU A 79 13.95 -5.85 -6.11
N ILE A 80 14.85 -6.53 -5.40
CA ILE A 80 15.76 -5.91 -4.43
C ILE A 80 17.21 -6.09 -4.89
N GLN A 81 17.89 -4.97 -5.11
CA GLN A 81 19.23 -4.92 -5.68
C GLN A 81 20.33 -4.74 -4.63
N ASN A 82 20.02 -4.10 -3.50
CA ASN A 82 20.98 -3.78 -2.47
C ASN A 82 20.39 -3.90 -1.06
N ASN A 83 21.25 -3.81 -0.04
CA ASN A 83 20.82 -3.94 1.35
C ASN A 83 19.95 -2.77 1.83
N GLU A 84 20.11 -1.57 1.28
CA GLU A 84 19.30 -0.40 1.65
C GLU A 84 17.83 -0.62 1.24
N GLN A 85 17.59 -1.08 0.01
CA GLN A 85 16.26 -1.49 -0.46
C GLN A 85 15.68 -2.65 0.35
N LEU A 86 16.51 -3.61 0.75
CA LEU A 86 16.07 -4.72 1.59
C LEU A 86 15.55 -4.23 2.95
N GLU A 87 16.26 -3.29 3.58
CA GLU A 87 15.83 -2.72 4.86
C GLU A 87 14.56 -1.87 4.71
N LEU A 88 14.41 -1.12 3.62
CA LEU A 88 13.17 -0.38 3.33
C LEU A 88 11.96 -1.33 3.20
N VAL A 89 12.12 -2.45 2.49
CA VAL A 89 11.05 -3.45 2.34
C VAL A 89 10.75 -4.16 3.67
N ARG A 90 11.77 -4.47 4.47
CA ARG A 90 11.59 -5.03 5.82
C ARG A 90 10.82 -4.08 6.73
N GLU A 91 11.13 -2.79 6.66
CA GLU A 91 10.43 -1.78 7.43
C GLU A 91 8.98 -1.62 6.95
N GLU A 92 8.72 -1.61 5.63
CA GLU A 92 7.36 -1.60 5.09
C GLU A 92 6.54 -2.80 5.60
N ILE A 93 7.10 -4.01 5.57
CA ILE A 93 6.46 -5.23 6.09
C ILE A 93 6.18 -5.09 7.59
N ARG A 94 7.18 -4.64 8.36
CA ARG A 94 7.08 -4.47 9.81
C ARG A 94 5.97 -3.50 10.16
N VAL A 95 5.94 -2.32 9.52
CA VAL A 95 4.96 -1.27 9.78
C VAL A 95 3.56 -1.69 9.32
N SER A 96 3.43 -2.29 8.14
CA SER A 96 2.15 -2.81 7.65
C SER A 96 1.55 -3.87 8.59
N SER A 97 2.39 -4.63 9.28
CA SER A 97 1.96 -5.66 10.25
C SER A 97 1.49 -5.07 11.59
N LEU A 98 1.72 -3.78 11.87
CA LEU A 98 1.29 -3.14 13.12
C LEU A 98 -0.21 -2.82 13.13
N PHE A 99 -0.77 -2.52 11.96
CA PHE A 99 -2.10 -1.93 11.86
C PHE A 99 -3.17 -2.97 11.59
N ASN A 100 -4.27 -2.88 12.34
CA ASN A 100 -5.45 -3.69 12.12
C ASN A 100 -6.70 -2.82 12.25
N HIS A 101 -7.20 -2.35 11.11
CA HIS A 101 -8.33 -1.42 11.05
C HIS A 101 -9.03 -1.52 9.69
N PRO A 102 -10.37 -1.47 9.62
CA PRO A 102 -11.13 -1.66 8.36
C PRO A 102 -10.81 -0.63 7.25
N ASN A 103 -10.24 0.52 7.61
CA ASN A 103 -9.84 1.58 6.67
C ASN A 103 -8.33 1.64 6.41
N LEU A 104 -7.57 0.62 6.82
CA LEU A 104 -6.14 0.46 6.53
C LEU A 104 -5.95 -0.90 5.84
N LEU A 105 -5.21 -0.96 4.74
CA LEU A 105 -5.03 -2.19 3.97
C LEU A 105 -4.21 -3.21 4.78
N PRO A 106 -4.76 -4.36 5.17
CA PRO A 106 -4.01 -5.31 5.98
C PRO A 106 -3.02 -6.10 5.12
N LEU A 107 -1.81 -6.32 5.65
CA LEU A 107 -0.86 -7.29 5.10
C LEU A 107 -1.28 -8.70 5.53
N LEU A 108 -1.67 -9.54 4.57
CA LEU A 108 -2.17 -10.90 4.85
C LEU A 108 -1.04 -11.91 5.03
N ASP A 109 -0.01 -11.82 4.19
CA ASP A 109 1.15 -12.70 4.21
C ASP A 109 2.33 -12.02 3.51
N HIS A 110 3.54 -12.49 3.76
CA HIS A 110 4.74 -12.01 3.07
C HIS A 110 5.86 -13.05 3.03
N ALA A 111 6.77 -12.90 2.07
CA ALA A 111 8.00 -13.67 1.99
C ALA A 111 9.12 -12.83 1.39
N ILE A 112 10.36 -13.03 1.85
CA ILE A 112 11.57 -12.51 1.21
C ILE A 112 12.43 -13.71 0.84
N ILE A 113 12.79 -13.83 -0.43
CA ILE A 113 13.62 -14.92 -0.94
C ILE A 113 14.90 -14.37 -1.54
N SER A 114 16.01 -15.09 -1.34
CA SER A 114 17.24 -14.82 -2.07
C SER A 114 17.16 -15.44 -3.46
N VAL A 115 17.53 -14.67 -4.48
CA VAL A 115 17.60 -15.13 -5.86
C VAL A 115 19.04 -15.07 -6.35
N LYS A 116 19.42 -16.02 -7.23
CA LYS A 116 20.74 -16.00 -7.84
C LYS A 116 20.77 -14.89 -8.88
N PRO A 117 21.70 -13.92 -8.79
CA PRO A 117 21.89 -12.94 -9.85
C PRO A 117 22.17 -13.66 -11.17
N THR A 118 21.53 -13.23 -12.24
CA THR A 118 21.82 -13.72 -13.60
C THR A 118 22.58 -12.65 -14.37
N GLN A 119 23.12 -12.99 -15.54
CA GLN A 119 23.82 -12.00 -16.37
C GLN A 119 22.89 -10.85 -16.82
N GLU A 120 21.57 -11.07 -16.80
CA GLU A 120 20.54 -10.10 -17.21
C GLU A 120 19.81 -9.45 -16.02
N ALA A 121 19.88 -10.04 -14.82
CA ALA A 121 19.16 -9.58 -13.63
C ALA A 121 20.13 -9.14 -12.53
N SER A 122 20.05 -7.87 -12.15
CA SER A 122 20.91 -7.26 -11.12
C SER A 122 20.39 -7.36 -9.69
N TRP A 123 19.22 -7.97 -9.46
CA TRP A 123 18.66 -8.15 -8.12
C TRP A 123 19.11 -9.46 -7.47
N ASN A 124 19.22 -9.44 -6.14
CA ASN A 124 19.68 -10.58 -5.33
C ASN A 124 18.62 -11.08 -4.33
N HIS A 125 17.55 -10.30 -4.13
CA HIS A 125 16.38 -10.73 -3.37
C HIS A 125 15.09 -10.35 -4.10
N GLU A 126 14.04 -11.08 -3.81
CA GLU A 126 12.67 -10.73 -4.17
C GLU A 126 11.81 -10.76 -2.91
N ALA A 127 10.95 -9.75 -2.75
CA ALA A 127 9.93 -9.74 -1.71
C ALA A 127 8.54 -9.87 -2.31
N TYR A 128 7.68 -10.61 -1.64
CA TYR A 128 6.29 -10.85 -1.97
C TYR A 128 5.44 -10.41 -0.79
N LEU A 129 4.53 -9.46 -1.01
CA LEU A 129 3.57 -8.99 0.00
C LEU A 129 2.16 -9.24 -0.53
N LEU A 130 1.33 -9.90 0.27
CA LEU A 130 -0.02 -10.31 -0.10
C LEU A 130 -1.07 -9.48 0.62
N PHE A 131 -2.04 -8.97 -0.14
CA PHE A 131 -3.09 -8.06 0.33
C PHE A 131 -4.48 -8.51 -0.17
N PRO A 132 -5.56 -8.06 0.47
CA PRO A 132 -6.90 -8.13 -0.10
C PRO A 132 -6.93 -7.42 -1.46
N VAL A 133 -7.66 -7.98 -2.42
CA VAL A 133 -7.83 -7.34 -3.73
C VAL A 133 -9.01 -6.35 -3.72
N HIS A 134 -8.76 -5.14 -4.21
CA HIS A 134 -9.78 -4.11 -4.43
C HIS A 134 -9.78 -3.69 -5.91
N LEU A 135 -10.71 -4.25 -6.69
CA LEU A 135 -10.71 -4.13 -8.16
C LEU A 135 -11.32 -2.82 -8.67
N ASP A 136 -12.03 -2.06 -7.84
CA ASP A 136 -12.57 -0.75 -8.21
C ASP A 136 -11.47 0.34 -8.28
N GLY A 137 -10.22 -0.03 -7.97
CA GLY A 137 -9.06 0.83 -8.11
C GLY A 137 -8.96 1.91 -7.03
N THR A 138 -8.14 2.92 -7.31
CA THR A 138 -7.85 4.00 -6.36
C THR A 138 -8.89 5.12 -6.46
N LEU A 139 -8.96 5.96 -5.43
CA LEU A 139 -9.74 7.18 -5.43
C LEU A 139 -9.31 8.12 -6.57
N LEU A 140 -8.01 8.13 -6.92
CA LEU A 140 -7.49 8.84 -8.08
C LEU A 140 -8.06 8.29 -9.40
N ASP A 141 -8.11 6.98 -9.58
CA ASP A 141 -8.65 6.34 -10.79
C ASP A 141 -10.14 6.65 -10.95
N ASN A 142 -10.89 6.51 -9.86
CA ASN A 142 -12.31 6.86 -9.83
C ASN A 142 -12.54 8.35 -10.13
N ALA A 143 -11.74 9.25 -9.53
CA ALA A 143 -11.83 10.69 -9.80
C ALA A 143 -11.53 11.02 -11.27
N LYS A 144 -10.56 10.34 -11.90
CA LYS A 144 -10.27 10.49 -13.35
C LYS A 144 -11.46 10.04 -14.21
N ILE A 145 -12.06 8.90 -13.90
CA ILE A 145 -13.22 8.35 -14.61
C ILE A 145 -14.42 9.30 -14.48
N MET A 146 -14.73 9.73 -13.25
CA MET A 146 -15.82 10.68 -12.98
C MET A 146 -15.61 11.99 -13.71
N LYS A 147 -14.40 12.57 -13.66
CA LYS A 147 -14.06 13.79 -14.39
C LYS A 147 -14.26 13.65 -15.90
N ALA A 148 -13.86 12.52 -16.49
CA ALA A 148 -14.08 12.25 -17.92
C ALA A 148 -15.57 12.20 -18.28
N LYS A 149 -16.41 11.71 -17.36
CA LYS A 149 -17.88 11.67 -17.50
C LYS A 149 -18.58 12.97 -17.06
N LYS A 150 -17.84 13.96 -16.54
CA LYS A 150 -18.38 15.16 -15.88
C LYS A 150 -19.30 14.83 -14.68
N GLU A 151 -19.00 13.73 -14.02
CA GLU A 151 -19.63 13.28 -12.78
C GLU A 151 -18.76 13.68 -11.58
N PHE A 152 -19.36 13.66 -10.39
CA PHE A 152 -18.68 13.93 -9.13
C PHE A 152 -19.25 13.02 -8.04
N TYR A 153 -18.46 12.73 -7.02
CA TYR A 153 -18.98 12.14 -5.80
C TYR A 153 -20.05 13.05 -5.19
N SER A 154 -21.11 12.45 -4.67
CA SER A 154 -22.09 13.20 -3.88
C SER A 154 -21.42 13.74 -2.61
N THR A 155 -21.93 14.84 -2.04
CA THR A 155 -21.43 15.35 -0.75
C THR A 155 -21.48 14.28 0.34
N SER A 156 -22.50 13.42 0.33
CA SER A 156 -22.61 12.29 1.25
C SER A 156 -21.44 11.31 1.08
N ASP A 157 -21.13 10.91 -0.15
CA ASP A 157 -20.01 9.98 -0.40
C ASP A 157 -18.67 10.60 -0.03
N VAL A 158 -18.45 11.87 -0.34
CA VAL A 158 -17.23 12.60 0.05
C VAL A 158 -17.06 12.59 1.58
N LEU A 159 -18.13 12.88 2.33
CA LEU A 159 -18.08 12.88 3.80
C LEU A 159 -17.86 11.47 4.36
N GLN A 160 -18.46 10.44 3.76
CA GLN A 160 -18.25 9.04 4.16
C GLN A 160 -16.82 8.57 3.91
N ILE A 161 -16.24 8.90 2.75
CA ILE A 161 -14.83 8.63 2.45
C ILE A 161 -13.93 9.35 3.44
N PHE A 162 -14.18 10.64 3.68
CA PHE A 162 -13.38 11.45 4.62
C PHE A 162 -13.44 10.89 6.05
N GLN A 163 -14.63 10.51 6.54
CA GLN A 163 -14.81 9.91 7.86
C GLN A 163 -14.00 8.61 8.01
N GLN A 164 -14.01 7.76 6.99
CA GLN A 164 -13.27 6.50 6.97
C GLN A 164 -11.74 6.72 6.99
N LEU A 165 -11.24 7.67 6.21
CA LEU A 165 -9.82 8.03 6.23
C LEU A 165 -9.40 8.63 7.58
N CYS A 166 -10.24 9.48 8.18
CA CYS A 166 -10.03 9.97 9.54
C CYS A 166 -9.96 8.83 10.56
N ALA A 167 -10.81 7.80 10.43
CA ALA A 167 -10.79 6.65 11.33
C ALA A 167 -9.48 5.83 11.19
N GLY A 168 -9.03 5.59 9.95
CA GLY A 168 -7.75 4.92 9.69
C GLY A 168 -6.55 5.70 10.22
N LEU A 169 -6.48 7.00 9.95
CA LEU A 169 -5.39 7.85 10.46
C LEU A 169 -5.43 7.95 11.99
N LYS A 170 -6.61 8.12 12.59
CA LYS A 170 -6.76 8.09 14.05
C LYS A 170 -6.21 6.80 14.65
N HIS A 171 -6.44 5.64 14.01
CA HIS A 171 -5.87 4.38 14.46
C HIS A 171 -4.33 4.45 14.48
N MET A 172 -3.68 4.83 13.38
CA MET A 172 -2.21 4.98 13.31
C MET A 172 -1.67 6.00 14.33
N HIS A 173 -2.35 7.14 14.46
CA HIS A 173 -1.97 8.24 15.35
C HIS A 173 -2.17 7.90 16.83
N SER A 174 -2.94 6.86 17.14
CA SER A 174 -3.20 6.42 18.53
C SER A 174 -2.16 5.45 19.11
N PHE A 175 -1.19 5.01 18.31
CA PHE A 175 -0.07 4.19 18.78
C PHE A 175 0.84 4.98 19.73
N ASP A 176 1.65 4.26 20.52
CA ASP A 176 2.69 4.84 21.35
C ASP A 176 4.06 4.23 21.00
N PRO A 177 4.95 4.95 20.30
CA PRO A 177 4.75 6.31 19.77
C PRO A 177 3.75 6.35 18.59
N PRO A 178 3.10 7.50 18.30
CA PRO A 178 2.22 7.66 17.16
C PRO A 178 2.94 7.41 15.84
N TYR A 179 2.26 6.83 14.86
CA TYR A 179 2.77 6.68 13.49
C TYR A 179 2.10 7.68 12.56
N ALA A 180 2.89 8.32 11.69
CA ALA A 180 2.39 9.11 10.57
C ALA A 180 2.53 8.32 9.27
N HIS A 181 1.58 8.47 8.35
CA HIS A 181 1.61 7.83 7.03
C HIS A 181 2.56 8.55 6.06
N ASN A 182 2.61 9.89 6.11
CA ASN A 182 3.45 10.79 5.31
C ASN A 182 3.21 10.79 3.78
N ASP A 183 2.26 10.03 3.26
CA ASP A 183 1.96 10.00 1.81
C ASP A 183 0.46 9.78 1.53
N VAL A 184 -0.39 10.41 2.35
CA VAL A 184 -1.84 10.39 2.15
C VAL A 184 -2.20 11.19 0.89
N LYS A 185 -2.71 10.49 -0.11
CA LYS A 185 -3.12 11.07 -1.40
C LYS A 185 -4.21 10.20 -2.05
N PRO A 186 -4.99 10.71 -3.02
CA PRO A 186 -6.00 9.91 -3.72
C PRO A 186 -5.46 8.64 -4.38
N GLY A 187 -4.18 8.61 -4.77
CA GLY A 187 -3.53 7.42 -5.34
C GLY A 187 -3.26 6.30 -4.33
N ASN A 188 -3.25 6.62 -3.03
CA ASN A 188 -3.01 5.66 -1.94
C ASN A 188 -4.31 5.34 -1.17
N VAL A 189 -5.47 5.66 -1.75
CA VAL A 189 -6.78 5.31 -1.18
C VAL A 189 -7.47 4.37 -2.15
N LEU A 190 -7.65 3.11 -1.76
CA LEU A 190 -8.48 2.15 -2.49
C LEU A 190 -9.95 2.43 -2.21
N ILE A 191 -10.77 2.27 -3.24
CA ILE A 191 -12.23 2.37 -3.13
C ILE A 191 -12.85 0.99 -3.38
N THR A 192 -13.96 0.69 -2.72
CA THR A 192 -14.78 -0.49 -3.03
C THR A 192 -16.25 -0.13 -2.92
N HIS A 193 -16.98 -0.35 -4.00
CA HIS A 193 -18.41 -0.12 -4.10
C HIS A 193 -19.15 -1.43 -3.82
N ARG A 194 -20.06 -1.38 -2.85
CA ARG A 194 -20.98 -2.49 -2.57
C ARG A 194 -22.41 -1.99 -2.76
N ARG A 195 -23.24 -2.80 -3.42
CA ARG A 195 -24.61 -2.41 -3.75
C ARG A 195 -25.38 -2.03 -2.48
N GLY A 196 -25.90 -0.81 -2.44
CA GLY A 196 -26.70 -0.30 -1.33
C GLY A 196 -25.90 0.16 -0.11
N LEU A 197 -24.56 0.20 -0.19
CA LEU A 197 -23.69 0.70 0.86
C LEU A 197 -22.87 1.90 0.35
N PRO A 198 -22.43 2.81 1.24
CA PRO A 198 -21.47 3.84 0.88
C PRO A 198 -20.14 3.25 0.38
N PRO A 199 -19.36 3.99 -0.42
CA PRO A 199 -18.04 3.55 -0.84
C PRO A 199 -17.16 3.26 0.38
N LEU A 200 -16.54 2.07 0.41
CA LEU A 200 -15.53 1.70 1.40
C LEU A 200 -14.19 2.31 0.98
N ALA A 201 -13.59 3.12 1.84
CA ALA A 201 -12.28 3.75 1.61
C ALA A 201 -11.21 3.09 2.48
N ILE A 202 -10.10 2.68 1.86
CA ILE A 202 -9.02 1.95 2.52
C ILE A 202 -7.69 2.63 2.15
N LEU A 203 -6.97 3.11 3.15
CA LEU A 203 -5.65 3.69 2.98
C LEU A 203 -4.62 2.57 2.82
N MET A 204 -3.72 2.71 1.84
CA MET A 204 -2.67 1.74 1.51
C MET A 204 -1.30 2.42 1.40
N ASP A 205 -0.26 1.62 1.22
CA ASP A 205 1.13 2.04 1.01
C ASP A 205 1.79 2.68 2.24
N PHE A 206 2.25 1.81 3.15
CA PHE A 206 2.93 2.20 4.38
C PHE A 206 4.46 2.34 4.20
N GLY A 207 4.98 2.40 2.97
CA GLY A 207 6.43 2.49 2.71
C GLY A 207 7.08 3.78 3.24
N SER A 208 6.28 4.84 3.42
CA SER A 208 6.71 6.12 4.00
C SER A 208 6.26 6.32 5.45
N ALA A 209 5.57 5.32 6.02
CA ALA A 209 5.05 5.41 7.37
C ALA A 209 6.17 5.20 8.39
N ARG A 210 6.19 6.05 9.43
CA ARG A 210 7.21 6.02 10.49
C ARG A 210 6.66 6.66 11.77
N PRO A 211 7.36 6.56 12.92
CA PRO A 211 7.00 7.34 14.10
C PRO A 211 6.83 8.82 13.74
N GLY A 212 5.65 9.37 14.03
CA GLY A 212 5.21 10.68 13.56
C GLY A 212 5.88 11.83 14.28
N ARG A 213 6.23 11.64 15.56
CA ARG A 213 6.82 12.69 16.41
C ARG A 213 8.33 12.71 16.32
N LYS A 214 8.87 13.85 15.88
CA LYS A 214 10.30 14.12 15.81
C LYS A 214 10.58 15.54 16.32
N GLN A 215 11.33 15.63 17.40
CA GLN A 215 11.90 16.89 17.86
C GLN A 215 13.12 17.22 16.99
N ILE A 216 13.05 18.35 16.29
CA ILE A 216 14.16 18.86 15.48
C ILE A 216 14.93 19.86 16.32
N SER A 217 16.15 19.50 16.70
CA SER A 217 17.02 20.29 17.57
C SER A 217 18.15 20.99 16.82
N THR A 218 18.40 20.64 15.55
CA THR A 218 19.48 21.27 14.76
C THR A 218 19.05 21.56 13.32
N ARG A 219 19.78 22.47 12.65
CA ARG A 219 19.59 22.73 11.22
C ARG A 219 19.90 21.51 10.36
N SER A 220 20.86 20.67 10.77
CA SER A 220 21.21 19.44 10.05
C SER A 220 20.06 18.43 10.09
N GLU A 221 19.42 18.24 11.25
CA GLU A 221 18.24 17.38 11.38
C GLU A 221 17.05 17.89 10.55
N ALA A 222 16.87 19.21 10.48
CA ALA A 222 15.86 19.83 9.64
C ALA A 222 16.10 19.56 8.15
N LEU A 223 17.35 19.70 7.68
CA LEU A 223 17.73 19.40 6.29
C LEU A 223 17.54 17.92 5.96
N GLN A 224 17.94 17.00 6.84
CA GLN A 224 17.73 15.57 6.65
C GLN A 224 16.24 15.21 6.57
N LEU A 225 15.41 15.84 7.40
CA LEU A 225 13.95 15.65 7.35
C LEU A 225 13.37 16.16 6.03
N GLN A 226 13.83 17.33 5.57
CA GLN A 226 13.40 17.91 4.30
C GLN A 226 13.82 17.06 3.09
N GLU A 227 15.07 16.57 3.06
CA GLU A 227 15.56 15.65 2.03
C GLU A 227 14.76 14.35 2.02
N TRP A 228 14.55 13.74 3.20
CA TRP A 228 13.71 12.55 3.33
C TRP A 228 12.29 12.80 2.81
N ALA A 229 11.65 13.91 3.22
CA ALA A 229 10.30 14.23 2.76
C ALA A 229 10.25 14.51 1.26
N SER A 230 11.36 14.99 0.67
CA SER A 230 11.48 15.21 -0.76
C SER A 230 11.34 13.93 -1.58
N GLU A 231 11.83 12.81 -1.03
CA GLU A 231 11.84 11.48 -1.62
C GLU A 231 10.58 10.67 -1.30
N HIS A 232 10.01 10.85 -0.10
CA HIS A 232 8.97 9.96 0.44
C HIS A 232 7.55 10.57 0.45
N CYS A 233 7.43 11.91 0.44
CA CYS A 233 6.14 12.58 0.44
C CYS A 233 5.80 13.12 -0.94
N SER A 234 4.61 12.81 -1.46
CA SER A 234 4.16 13.36 -2.75
C SER A 234 4.00 14.88 -2.69
N ALA A 235 4.76 15.61 -3.53
CA ALA A 235 4.84 17.07 -3.48
C ALA A 235 3.49 17.82 -3.41
N PRO A 236 2.43 17.47 -4.18
CA PRO A 236 1.15 18.19 -4.10
C PRO A 236 0.39 18.02 -2.77
N PHE A 237 0.74 17.01 -1.98
CA PHE A 237 0.10 16.66 -0.71
C PHE A 237 1.01 16.91 0.49
N ARG A 238 2.28 17.26 0.26
CA ARG A 238 3.29 17.46 1.30
C ARG A 238 2.96 18.69 2.15
N ALA A 239 2.96 18.49 3.47
CA ALA A 239 2.71 19.53 4.46
C ALA A 239 3.78 20.66 4.40
N PRO A 240 3.40 21.92 4.67
CA PRO A 240 4.30 23.07 4.55
C PRO A 240 5.54 22.97 5.43
N GLU A 241 5.40 22.43 6.63
CA GLU A 241 6.50 22.19 7.58
C GLU A 241 7.52 21.13 7.09
N LEU A 242 7.23 20.42 6.00
CA LEU A 242 8.14 19.49 5.34
C LEU A 242 8.81 20.10 4.08
N TRP A 243 8.39 21.30 3.65
CA TRP A 243 9.03 22.05 2.56
C TRP A 243 10.15 22.94 3.07
N ASP A 244 9.86 23.70 4.13
CA ASP A 244 10.82 24.53 4.84
C ASP A 244 10.86 24.06 6.29
N CYS A 245 11.64 23.01 6.55
CA CYS A 245 11.64 22.37 7.85
C CYS A 245 12.28 23.31 8.89
N PRO A 246 11.52 23.74 9.92
CA PRO A 246 12.05 24.61 10.96
C PRO A 246 13.12 23.90 11.78
N SER A 247 14.18 24.64 12.13
CA SER A 247 15.10 24.23 13.20
C SER A 247 14.49 24.56 14.56
N HIS A 248 14.66 23.70 15.56
CA HIS A 248 14.13 23.89 16.92
C HIS A 248 12.59 23.86 16.97
N ALA A 249 12.00 22.81 16.41
CA ALA A 249 10.56 22.61 16.35
C ALA A 249 10.18 21.14 16.46
N ASP A 250 8.96 20.89 16.91
CA ASP A 250 8.38 19.55 16.94
C ASP A 250 7.56 19.34 15.67
N ILE A 251 7.94 18.32 14.89
CA ILE A 251 7.13 17.81 13.79
C ILE A 251 6.41 16.57 14.30
N ASP A 252 5.11 16.47 13.98
CA ASP A 252 4.27 15.38 14.47
C ASP A 252 3.33 14.84 13.37
N GLU A 253 2.46 13.91 13.75
CA GLU A 253 1.51 13.24 12.86
C GLU A 253 0.51 14.16 12.16
N ARG A 254 0.46 15.46 12.50
CA ARG A 254 -0.43 16.44 11.85
C ARG A 254 -0.06 16.72 10.40
N THR A 255 1.12 16.31 9.93
CA THR A 255 1.48 16.31 8.50
C THR A 255 0.47 15.50 7.66
N ASP A 256 -0.10 14.43 8.21
CA ASP A 256 -1.14 13.64 7.56
C ASP A 256 -2.46 14.40 7.47
N ILE A 257 -2.76 15.29 8.43
CA ILE A 257 -4.00 16.08 8.44
C ILE A 257 -4.00 17.09 7.29
N TRP A 258 -2.85 17.71 7.02
CA TRP A 258 -2.67 18.52 5.81
C TRP A 258 -2.89 17.69 4.55
N SER A 259 -2.20 16.56 4.44
CA SER A 259 -2.29 15.65 3.29
C SER A 259 -3.71 15.15 3.04
N LEU A 260 -4.45 14.85 4.11
CA LEU A 260 -5.86 14.48 4.08
C LEU A 260 -6.74 15.65 3.59
N GLY A 261 -6.48 16.88 4.02
CA GLY A 261 -7.16 18.07 3.52
C GLY A 261 -6.98 18.26 2.02
N CYS A 262 -5.75 18.09 1.52
CA CYS A 262 -5.45 18.09 0.08
C CYS A 262 -6.18 16.96 -0.67
N THR A 263 -6.22 15.76 -0.09
CA THR A 263 -6.95 14.60 -0.63
C THR A 263 -8.45 14.86 -0.74
N LEU A 264 -9.04 15.44 0.30
CA LEU A 264 -10.45 15.86 0.31
C LEU A 264 -10.72 16.91 -0.77
N TYR A 265 -9.90 17.95 -0.84
CA TYR A 265 -10.02 19.00 -1.85
C TYR A 265 -9.96 18.45 -3.29
N ALA A 266 -9.14 17.42 -3.52
CA ALA A 266 -9.00 16.80 -4.84
C ALA A 266 -10.27 16.08 -5.33
N ILE A 267 -11.15 15.65 -4.42
CA ILE A 267 -12.37 14.88 -4.75
C ILE A 267 -13.67 15.66 -4.59
N ILE A 268 -13.63 16.84 -3.96
CA ILE A 268 -14.76 17.75 -3.92
C ILE A 268 -15.00 18.27 -5.34
N GLY A 269 -16.09 17.80 -5.95
CA GLY A 269 -16.54 18.32 -7.23
C GLY A 269 -16.85 19.81 -7.12
N ARG A 270 -16.23 20.62 -7.99
CA ARG A 270 -16.72 21.97 -8.23
C ARG A 270 -17.98 21.84 -9.07
N SER A 271 -19.14 21.74 -8.43
CA SER A 271 -20.39 22.12 -9.08
C SER A 271 -20.19 23.55 -9.58
N GLY A 272 -20.33 23.75 -10.89
CA GLY A 272 -20.61 25.09 -11.38
C GLY A 272 -21.85 25.54 -10.65
N SER A 273 -21.72 26.56 -9.80
CA SER A 273 -22.86 27.23 -9.19
C SER A 273 -23.73 27.75 -10.33
N SER A 274 -24.78 27.01 -10.69
CA SER A 274 -25.97 27.61 -11.26
C SER A 274 -26.66 28.35 -10.12
N ALA A 275 -26.17 29.57 -9.87
CA ALA A 275 -26.91 30.64 -9.21
C ALA A 275 -27.45 31.57 -10.30
#